data_AF-A0A667WTB5-F1
#
_entry.id   AF-A0A667WTB5-F1
#
_cell.length_a   1.000
_cell.length_b   1.000
_cell.length_c   1.000
_cell.angle_alpha   90.00
_cell.angle_beta   90.00
_cell.angle_gamma   90.00
#
_symmetry.space_group_name_H-M   'P 1'
#
loop_
_entity.id
_entity.type
_entity.pdbx_description
1 polymer ?
#
loop_
_entity_poly.entity_id
_entity_poly.type
_entity_poly.pdbx_seq_one_letter_code
_entity_poly.pdbx_strand_id
1 'polypeptide(L)'
;MAGSGWDYHEPWLPVSEKSNPLTRDVDRASANQIVRLLKACDAQMFQAEAGTSYQVRSAGEGEKQGEGTGFNRALKELSQSPLYSYIIAGGDRCLLVSGALQLCEGKRRVLFIGISCGLSAPFVAGQLDFCLQHLDVYTPVLVGFNPAFQARCVDEPMPGCSLTFRSVVDRMQELATSQKAFLLNPTVGPEAISGSSRMKGGSATKILLETVLSAAHKEGTEMLKFHATPPEPPKTAFFKVFLNEFLCTFCVFFALKGPEFCISHEDFVHLVLPSLTDQDTILLIYTHTGGTKVHTHTHTSSVTFDAVKTRPLCLCVSQQWELSTKLVLNAVSTGAHVLKGKIYQNHMIDVQVTNSKLYRRATRLLQRLSGHPEAQCEDALLKAVYRVDELTPAIASSDLSVHTHTASTRSKVEDACSCLDGCNIY
;
A
#
# COMPACT_ATOMS: atom_id res chain seq x y z
N MET A 1 -9.73 -9.22 31.18
CA MET A 1 -10.07 -9.52 29.77
C MET A 1 -11.09 -8.49 29.34
N ALA A 2 -10.77 -7.66 28.35
CA ALA A 2 -11.71 -6.73 27.70
C ALA A 2 -11.36 -6.77 26.21
N GLY A 3 -12.26 -7.36 25.40
CA GLY A 3 -12.03 -7.50 23.97
C GLY A 3 -12.22 -6.17 23.26
N SER A 4 -11.30 -5.82 22.35
CA SER A 4 -11.54 -4.74 21.39
C SER A 4 -12.72 -5.10 20.48
N GLY A 5 -13.57 -4.11 20.18
CA GLY A 5 -14.90 -4.31 19.58
C GLY A 5 -14.94 -4.69 18.10
N TRP A 6 -14.10 -5.63 17.67
CA TRP A 6 -14.10 -6.19 16.31
C TRP A 6 -14.60 -7.63 16.38
N ASP A 7 -15.85 -7.85 16.01
CA ASP A 7 -16.52 -9.15 16.19
C ASP A 7 -15.79 -10.29 15.43
N TYR A 8 -15.47 -11.38 16.14
CA TYR A 8 -14.45 -12.37 15.74
C TYR A 8 -15.05 -13.54 14.96
N HIS A 9 -15.56 -13.31 13.74
CA HIS A 9 -15.95 -14.42 12.86
C HIS A 9 -14.76 -15.15 12.21
N GLU A 10 -13.57 -14.54 12.16
CA GLU A 10 -12.36 -15.10 11.52
C GLU A 10 -11.11 -14.78 12.38
N PRO A 11 -10.86 -15.48 13.50
CA PRO A 11 -9.77 -15.14 14.42
C PRO A 11 -8.37 -15.42 13.85
N TRP A 12 -8.24 -16.41 12.96
CA TRP A 12 -7.02 -16.79 12.25
C TRP A 12 -6.62 -15.85 11.11
N LEU A 13 -7.52 -15.00 10.60
CA LEU A 13 -7.16 -14.05 9.54
C LEU A 13 -6.40 -12.84 10.10
N PRO A 14 -5.34 -12.37 9.40
CA PRO A 14 -4.73 -11.09 9.68
C PRO A 14 -5.74 -9.95 9.48
N VAL A 15 -5.70 -8.90 10.31
CA VAL A 15 -6.64 -7.76 10.25
C VAL A 15 -6.79 -7.19 8.83
N SER A 16 -5.70 -7.11 8.07
CA SER A 16 -5.68 -6.64 6.67
C SER A 16 -6.52 -7.47 5.68
N GLU A 17 -6.81 -8.73 5.99
CA GLU A 17 -7.58 -9.66 5.13
C GLU A 17 -8.98 -9.99 5.72
N LYS A 18 -9.35 -9.41 6.87
CA LYS A 18 -10.69 -9.57 7.45
C LYS A 18 -11.73 -8.74 6.70
N SER A 19 -12.95 -9.26 6.62
CA SER A 19 -14.14 -8.48 6.22
C SER A 19 -14.42 -7.36 7.23
N ASN A 20 -14.78 -6.15 6.76
CA ASN A 20 -15.15 -5.03 7.63
C ASN A 20 -16.66 -5.07 7.92
N PRO A 21 -17.10 -5.15 9.19
CA PRO A 21 -18.53 -5.24 9.52
C PRO A 21 -19.37 -4.08 8.98
N LEU A 22 -18.81 -2.88 8.83
CA LEU A 22 -19.52 -1.71 8.32
C LEU A 22 -19.93 -1.84 6.85
N THR A 23 -19.20 -2.65 6.07
CA THR A 23 -19.36 -2.71 4.60
C THR A 23 -19.91 -4.04 4.11
N ARG A 24 -20.42 -4.91 5.00
CA ARG A 24 -20.86 -6.26 4.64
C ARG A 24 -21.76 -6.32 3.40
N ASP A 25 -22.68 -5.38 3.26
CA ASP A 25 -23.64 -5.30 2.14
C ASP A 25 -23.34 -4.13 1.18
N VAL A 26 -22.06 -3.78 0.99
CA VAL A 26 -21.66 -2.65 0.12
C VAL A 26 -21.91 -2.94 -1.37
N ASP A 27 -21.91 -4.21 -1.78
CA ASP A 27 -22.36 -4.71 -3.08
C ASP A 27 -23.80 -4.30 -3.44
N ARG A 28 -24.67 -4.14 -2.44
CA ARG A 28 -26.09 -3.75 -2.59
C ARG A 28 -26.33 -2.25 -2.38
N ALA A 29 -25.28 -1.46 -2.13
CA ALA A 29 -25.40 -0.06 -1.77
C ALA A 29 -25.47 0.87 -3.00
N SER A 30 -26.32 1.90 -2.94
CA SER A 30 -26.29 2.99 -3.93
C SER A 30 -24.99 3.79 -3.85
N ALA A 31 -24.62 4.51 -4.93
CA ALA A 31 -23.41 5.34 -4.98
C ALA A 31 -23.23 6.25 -3.75
N ASN A 32 -24.31 6.90 -3.28
CA ASN A 32 -24.29 7.75 -2.10
C ASN A 32 -24.08 6.98 -0.78
N GLN A 33 -24.59 5.75 -0.68
CA GLN A 33 -24.34 4.89 0.47
C GLN A 33 -22.89 4.38 0.44
N ILE A 34 -22.37 3.96 -0.71
CA ILE A 34 -20.96 3.53 -0.86
C ILE A 34 -20.02 4.64 -0.36
N VAL A 35 -20.17 5.89 -0.82
CA VAL A 35 -19.30 7.00 -0.37
C VAL A 35 -19.37 7.22 1.15
N ARG A 36 -20.55 7.08 1.77
CA ARG A 36 -20.70 7.17 3.24
C ARG A 36 -20.01 6.02 3.97
N LEU A 37 -20.14 4.80 3.45
CA LEU A 37 -19.51 3.60 4.00
C LEU A 37 -17.99 3.67 3.92
N LEU A 38 -17.44 4.02 2.75
CA LEU A 38 -15.99 4.19 2.57
C LEU A 38 -15.43 5.27 3.50
N LYS A 39 -16.10 6.43 3.59
CA LYS A 39 -15.73 7.50 4.54
C LYS A 39 -15.74 7.03 6.00
N ALA A 40 -16.72 6.21 6.40
CA ALA A 40 -16.80 5.65 7.75
C ALA A 40 -15.64 4.68 8.03
N CYS A 41 -15.24 3.88 7.03
CA CYS A 41 -14.06 3.01 7.12
C CYS A 41 -12.75 3.81 7.19
N ASP A 42 -12.58 4.86 6.39
CA ASP A 42 -11.40 5.73 6.46
C ASP A 42 -11.27 6.41 7.84
N ALA A 43 -12.40 6.80 8.44
CA ALA A 43 -12.42 7.37 9.79
C ALA A 43 -11.94 6.39 10.89
N GLN A 44 -11.96 5.07 10.66
CA GLN A 44 -11.45 4.08 11.61
C GLN A 44 -9.94 4.22 11.86
N MET A 45 -9.18 4.80 10.91
CA MET A 45 -7.73 5.07 11.09
C MET A 45 -7.42 6.01 12.25
N PHE A 46 -8.40 6.82 12.69
CA PHE A 46 -8.24 7.83 13.73
C PHE A 46 -8.95 7.47 15.04
N GLN A 47 -9.47 6.24 15.16
CA GLN A 47 -10.09 5.76 16.40
C GLN A 47 -9.00 5.40 17.40
N ALA A 48 -9.04 6.02 18.58
CA ALA A 48 -8.09 5.72 19.65
C ALA A 48 -8.38 4.33 20.25
N GLU A 49 -7.38 3.44 20.24
CA GLU A 49 -7.42 2.23 21.06
C GLU A 49 -7.28 2.61 22.54
N ALA A 50 -8.15 2.05 23.39
CA ALA A 50 -8.07 2.23 24.84
C ALA A 50 -6.88 1.44 25.41
N GLY A 51 -5.70 2.08 25.48
CA GLY A 51 -4.52 1.57 26.18
C GLY A 51 -3.18 1.79 25.46
N THR A 52 -3.17 2.07 24.16
CA THR A 52 -1.93 2.13 23.36
C THR A 52 -1.34 3.55 23.36
N SER A 53 -0.65 3.93 24.44
CA SER A 53 0.03 5.23 24.55
C SER A 53 1.34 5.27 23.77
N TYR A 54 1.29 5.70 22.52
CA TYR A 54 2.48 6.10 21.78
C TYR A 54 3.09 7.35 22.45
N GLN A 55 4.26 7.21 23.11
CA GLN A 55 4.98 8.34 23.68
C GLN A 55 5.62 9.20 22.58
N VAL A 56 4.82 10.06 21.97
CA VAL A 56 5.33 11.21 21.21
C VAL A 56 5.57 12.34 22.21
N ARG A 57 6.83 12.60 22.57
CA ARG A 57 7.19 13.81 23.34
C ARG A 57 7.03 15.02 22.44
N SER A 58 5.94 15.78 22.60
CA SER A 58 5.73 17.03 21.90
C SER A 58 6.70 18.10 22.42
N ALA A 59 7.61 18.58 21.57
CA ALA A 59 8.42 19.76 21.83
C ALA A 59 8.08 20.88 20.82
N GLY A 60 7.62 22.02 21.36
CA GLY A 60 7.57 23.34 20.70
C GLY A 60 6.59 23.51 19.53
N GLU A 61 5.85 24.62 19.52
CA GLU A 61 5.27 25.16 18.28
C GLU A 61 6.39 25.79 17.43
N GLY A 62 6.43 25.47 16.12
CA GLY A 62 7.53 25.87 15.22
C GLY A 62 7.39 25.20 13.84
N GLU A 63 7.74 25.91 12.76
CA GLU A 63 7.36 25.62 11.37
C GLU A 63 8.37 24.78 10.54
N LYS A 64 7.90 24.23 9.38
CA LYS A 64 8.67 23.63 8.23
C LYS A 64 9.27 22.22 8.50
N GLN A 65 9.49 21.29 7.54
CA GLN A 65 9.16 21.10 6.10
C GLN A 65 9.01 19.56 5.81
N GLY A 66 8.72 19.07 4.58
CA GLY A 66 8.04 17.76 4.38
C GLY A 66 8.21 16.96 3.05
N GLU A 67 7.99 15.63 3.17
CA GLU A 67 7.58 14.54 2.24
C GLU A 67 8.49 13.87 1.17
N GLY A 68 9.16 12.73 1.42
CA GLY A 68 9.94 11.89 0.46
C GLY A 68 10.60 12.56 -0.77
N THR A 69 9.89 12.61 -1.89
CA THR A 69 10.29 13.31 -3.13
C THR A 69 10.13 14.84 -3.02
N GLY A 70 9.08 15.28 -2.32
CA GLY A 70 8.93 16.59 -1.70
C GLY A 70 9.99 16.94 -0.64
N PHE A 71 10.55 15.99 0.13
CA PHE A 71 11.70 16.23 1.03
C PHE A 71 12.92 16.47 0.16
N ASN A 72 13.20 15.64 -0.87
CA ASN A 72 14.27 15.94 -1.81
C ASN A 72 14.08 17.29 -2.54
N ARG A 73 12.83 17.69 -2.84
CA ARG A 73 12.50 19.02 -3.40
C ARG A 73 12.73 20.14 -2.38
N ALA A 74 12.26 20.00 -1.15
CA ALA A 74 12.43 20.96 -0.07
C ALA A 74 13.91 21.10 0.36
N LEU A 75 14.64 19.98 0.43
CA LEU A 75 16.10 19.95 0.58
C LEU A 75 16.76 20.74 -0.55
N LYS A 76 16.36 20.52 -1.81
CA LYS A 76 16.87 21.28 -2.96
C LYS A 76 16.53 22.78 -2.90
N GLU A 77 15.33 23.14 -2.46
CA GLU A 77 14.92 24.55 -2.17
C GLU A 77 15.78 25.17 -1.06
N LEU A 78 16.21 24.36 -0.09
CA LEU A 78 17.14 24.72 0.99
C LEU A 78 18.63 24.57 0.58
N SER A 79 18.94 24.37 -0.71
CA SER A 79 20.28 24.11 -1.26
C SER A 79 21.03 22.90 -0.65
N GLN A 80 20.31 21.93 -0.10
CA GLN A 80 20.83 20.68 0.45
C GLN A 80 20.77 19.54 -0.59
N SER A 81 21.63 18.53 -0.43
CA SER A 81 21.65 17.34 -1.28
C SER A 81 20.46 16.42 -1.00
N PRO A 82 19.96 15.66 -2.00
CA PRO A 82 18.88 14.71 -1.80
C PRO A 82 19.32 13.57 -0.86
N LEU A 83 18.54 13.32 0.18
CA LEU A 83 18.77 12.28 1.20
C LEU A 83 17.81 11.09 1.09
N TYR A 84 16.75 11.23 0.28
CA TYR A 84 15.70 10.22 0.12
C TYR A 84 15.85 9.43 -1.17
N SER A 85 15.48 8.16 -1.12
CA SER A 85 15.34 7.30 -2.30
C SER A 85 14.24 6.26 -2.09
N TYR A 86 13.72 5.72 -3.18
CA TYR A 86 12.70 4.69 -3.18
C TYR A 86 13.14 3.47 -3.98
N ILE A 87 12.51 2.34 -3.71
CA ILE A 87 12.51 1.12 -4.54
C ILE A 87 11.07 0.62 -4.53
N ILE A 88 10.58 0.16 -5.68
CA ILE A 88 9.26 -0.45 -5.84
C ILE A 88 9.48 -1.83 -6.48
N ALA A 89 8.71 -2.83 -6.08
CA ALA A 89 8.76 -4.16 -6.68
C ALA A 89 8.21 -4.10 -8.12
N GLY A 90 9.06 -4.38 -9.12
CA GLY A 90 8.71 -4.39 -10.54
C GLY A 90 8.41 -5.78 -11.10
N GLY A 91 7.55 -6.55 -10.41
CA GLY A 91 7.25 -7.95 -10.74
C GLY A 91 8.41 -8.91 -10.50
N ASP A 92 8.25 -10.18 -10.89
CA ASP A 92 9.15 -11.30 -10.54
C ASP A 92 10.60 -11.15 -11.04
N ARG A 93 10.90 -10.19 -11.91
CA ARG A 93 12.26 -9.87 -12.38
C ARG A 93 12.99 -8.84 -11.51
N CYS A 94 12.34 -8.23 -10.53
CA CYS A 94 12.99 -7.36 -9.55
C CYS A 94 13.70 -8.17 -8.45
N LEU A 95 14.86 -8.72 -8.83
CA LEU A 95 15.98 -9.18 -8.00
C LEU A 95 15.74 -9.04 -6.48
N LEU A 96 15.43 -10.17 -5.84
CA LEU A 96 15.01 -10.30 -4.42
C LEU A 96 15.95 -9.65 -3.38
N VAL A 97 17.18 -9.29 -3.76
CA VAL A 97 18.12 -8.54 -2.90
C VAL A 97 18.89 -7.47 -3.70
N SER A 98 19.34 -7.78 -4.92
CA SER A 98 20.38 -7.02 -5.63
C SER A 98 20.05 -5.55 -5.91
N GLY A 99 18.79 -5.23 -6.21
CA GLY A 99 18.37 -3.83 -6.46
C GLY A 99 18.43 -2.95 -5.20
N ALA A 100 18.33 -3.55 -4.00
CA ALA A 100 18.48 -2.82 -2.74
C ALA A 100 19.95 -2.52 -2.43
N LEU A 101 20.84 -3.48 -2.70
CA LEU A 101 22.29 -3.38 -2.47
C LEU A 101 22.93 -2.24 -3.26
N GLN A 102 22.69 -2.20 -4.58
CA GLN A 102 23.35 -1.24 -5.48
C GLN A 102 23.04 0.22 -5.13
N LEU A 103 21.85 0.51 -4.60
CA LEU A 103 21.44 1.86 -4.18
C LEU A 103 22.01 2.29 -2.82
N CYS A 104 22.61 1.38 -2.05
CA CYS A 104 23.19 1.64 -0.73
C CYS A 104 24.72 1.53 -0.72
N GLU A 105 25.34 1.25 -1.86
CA GLU A 105 26.79 1.09 -2.00
C GLU A 105 27.53 2.38 -1.57
N GLY A 106 28.62 2.19 -0.81
CA GLY A 106 29.42 3.28 -0.24
C GLY A 106 28.75 4.12 0.86
N LYS A 107 27.52 3.81 1.30
CA LYS A 107 26.84 4.51 2.40
C LYS A 107 27.32 3.97 3.75
N ARG A 108 27.62 4.89 4.68
CA ARG A 108 28.07 4.55 6.05
C ARG A 108 26.94 4.42 7.09
N ARG A 109 25.78 5.02 6.84
CA ARG A 109 24.56 4.90 7.68
C ARG A 109 23.31 5.02 6.81
N VAL A 110 22.37 4.10 6.96
CA VAL A 110 21.13 4.01 6.18
C VAL A 110 19.95 3.68 7.11
N LEU A 111 18.94 4.55 7.15
CA LEU A 111 17.63 4.22 7.71
C LEU A 111 16.80 3.55 6.61
N PHE A 112 16.45 2.29 6.81
CA PHE A 112 15.71 1.48 5.84
C PHE A 112 14.27 1.31 6.30
N ILE A 113 13.27 1.83 5.58
CA ILE A 113 11.85 1.80 5.95
C ILE A 113 11.06 0.89 5.01
N GLY A 114 11.01 -0.40 5.33
CA GLY A 114 10.22 -1.40 4.62
C GLY A 114 8.73 -1.29 4.95
N ILE A 115 7.85 -1.29 3.94
CA ILE A 115 6.40 -1.16 4.15
C ILE A 115 5.69 -2.41 3.62
N SER A 116 4.95 -3.08 4.49
CA SER A 116 4.04 -4.16 4.13
C SER A 116 2.78 -4.07 4.98
N CYS A 117 1.71 -3.49 4.43
CA CYS A 117 0.44 -3.29 5.15
C CYS A 117 -0.02 -4.58 5.87
N GLY A 118 0.09 -5.72 5.19
CA GLY A 118 -0.30 -7.03 5.69
C GLY A 118 0.80 -7.86 6.37
N LEU A 119 2.02 -7.33 6.55
CA LEU A 119 3.18 -8.06 7.07
C LEU A 119 3.43 -9.42 6.35
N SER A 120 3.46 -9.38 5.02
CA SER A 120 3.42 -10.59 4.19
C SER A 120 4.20 -10.52 2.86
N ALA A 121 4.75 -9.36 2.49
CA ALA A 121 5.42 -9.16 1.19
C ALA A 121 6.86 -9.72 1.18
N PRO A 122 7.18 -10.76 0.37
CA PRO A 122 8.50 -11.39 0.40
C PRO A 122 9.68 -10.46 0.09
N PHE A 123 9.45 -9.56 -0.88
CA PHE A 123 10.38 -8.50 -1.25
C PHE A 123 10.84 -7.63 -0.07
N VAL A 124 9.93 -7.33 0.86
CA VAL A 124 10.22 -6.49 2.04
C VAL A 124 10.89 -7.32 3.13
N ALA A 125 10.49 -8.57 3.32
CA ALA A 125 11.12 -9.47 4.28
C ALA A 125 12.60 -9.73 3.97
N GLY A 126 12.95 -10.04 2.71
CA GLY A 126 14.34 -10.27 2.31
C GLY A 126 15.23 -9.04 2.48
N GLN A 127 14.70 -7.84 2.21
CA GLN A 127 15.44 -6.59 2.40
C GLN A 127 15.65 -6.25 3.89
N LEU A 128 14.63 -6.47 4.73
CA LEU A 128 14.75 -6.26 6.17
C LEU A 128 15.70 -7.29 6.80
N ASP A 129 15.65 -8.56 6.39
CA ASP A 129 16.60 -9.58 6.81
C ASP A 129 18.05 -9.19 6.47
N PHE A 130 18.30 -8.72 5.25
CA PHE A 130 19.60 -8.18 4.88
C PHE A 130 20.04 -7.02 5.80
N CYS A 131 19.15 -6.07 6.08
CA CYS A 131 19.45 -4.97 7.01
C CYS A 131 19.76 -5.47 8.44
N LEU A 132 19.07 -6.51 8.90
CA LEU A 132 19.27 -7.15 10.21
C LEU A 132 20.58 -7.93 10.31
N GLN A 133 21.21 -8.27 9.19
CA GLN A 133 22.55 -8.87 9.13
C GLN A 133 23.67 -7.80 9.13
N HIS A 134 23.35 -6.53 8.87
CA HIS A 134 24.30 -5.43 8.66
C HIS A 134 23.96 -4.19 9.51
N LEU A 135 23.69 -4.40 10.80
CA LEU A 135 23.29 -3.35 11.76
C LEU A 135 24.38 -2.29 12.06
N ASP A 136 25.60 -2.48 11.55
CA ASP A 136 26.68 -1.49 11.55
C ASP A 136 26.43 -0.34 10.54
N VAL A 137 25.72 -0.63 9.43
CA VAL A 137 25.33 0.34 8.40
C VAL A 137 23.84 0.65 8.45
N TYR A 138 22.99 -0.34 8.72
CA TYR A 138 21.54 -0.24 8.55
C TYR A 138 20.78 -0.13 9.87
N THR A 139 19.79 0.77 9.90
CA THR A 139 18.76 0.82 10.93
C THR A 139 17.42 0.44 10.28
N PRO A 140 16.95 -0.82 10.44
CA PRO A 140 15.70 -1.27 9.84
C PRO A 140 14.46 -0.78 10.60
N VAL A 141 13.51 -0.27 9.85
CA VAL A 141 12.16 0.13 10.27
C VAL A 141 11.16 -0.62 9.41
N LEU A 142 10.14 -1.19 10.03
CA LEU A 142 9.04 -1.88 9.35
C LEU A 142 7.72 -1.18 9.65
N VAL A 143 7.00 -0.80 8.60
CA VAL A 143 5.64 -0.26 8.65
C VAL A 143 4.63 -1.30 8.16
N GLY A 144 3.57 -1.50 8.93
CA GLY A 144 2.44 -2.36 8.57
C GLY A 144 1.22 -2.03 9.44
N PHE A 145 0.13 -2.79 9.31
CA PHE A 145 -1.10 -2.52 10.08
C PHE A 145 -1.76 -3.79 10.68
N ASN A 146 -1.02 -4.90 10.64
CA ASN A 146 -1.34 -6.09 11.40
C ASN A 146 -0.53 -6.11 12.73
N PRO A 147 -1.09 -6.65 13.81
CA PRO A 147 -0.31 -7.07 14.96
C PRO A 147 0.85 -7.98 14.54
N ALA A 148 2.01 -7.85 15.19
CA ALA A 148 3.23 -8.60 14.85
C ALA A 148 2.99 -10.12 14.81
N PHE A 149 2.14 -10.63 15.72
CA PHE A 149 1.81 -12.05 15.79
C PHE A 149 1.00 -12.58 14.59
N GLN A 150 0.45 -11.71 13.73
CA GLN A 150 -0.27 -12.06 12.52
C GLN A 150 0.56 -11.92 11.22
N ALA A 151 1.87 -11.65 11.33
CA ALA A 151 2.76 -11.70 10.18
C ALA A 151 2.88 -13.14 9.61
N ARG A 152 3.11 -13.26 8.29
CA ARG A 152 3.11 -14.55 7.57
C ARG A 152 4.09 -15.59 8.15
N CYS A 153 3.54 -16.74 8.58
CA CYS A 153 4.16 -17.76 9.45
C CYS A 153 4.92 -18.90 8.74
N VAL A 154 5.45 -19.83 9.56
CA VAL A 154 6.43 -20.89 9.25
C VAL A 154 5.98 -21.90 8.21
N ASP A 155 4.71 -22.34 8.23
CA ASP A 155 4.18 -23.32 7.27
C ASP A 155 4.03 -22.75 5.85
N GLU A 156 4.27 -21.45 5.68
CA GLU A 156 4.16 -20.71 4.42
C GLU A 156 5.50 -20.03 4.02
N PRO A 157 6.61 -20.79 3.85
CA PRO A 157 7.89 -20.24 3.44
C PRO A 157 7.76 -19.40 2.16
N MET A 158 8.69 -18.48 1.96
CA MET A 158 8.71 -17.67 0.75
C MET A 158 9.23 -18.53 -0.41
N PRO A 159 8.70 -18.44 -1.65
CA PRO A 159 9.15 -19.31 -2.73
C PRO A 159 10.67 -19.25 -2.92
N GLY A 160 11.34 -20.41 -2.83
CA GLY A 160 12.80 -20.53 -2.88
C GLY A 160 13.57 -20.08 -1.63
N CYS A 161 12.92 -19.85 -0.49
CA CYS A 161 13.58 -19.38 0.74
C CYS A 161 12.93 -19.89 2.04
N SER A 162 13.72 -20.37 2.99
CA SER A 162 13.26 -20.78 4.33
C SER A 162 12.93 -19.61 5.26
N LEU A 163 13.26 -18.37 4.86
CA LEU A 163 12.88 -17.16 5.59
C LEU A 163 11.35 -16.97 5.51
N THR A 164 10.75 -16.56 6.63
CA THR A 164 9.33 -16.18 6.69
C THR A 164 9.23 -14.71 7.05
N PHE A 165 8.11 -14.05 6.72
CA PHE A 165 7.92 -12.66 7.15
C PHE A 165 7.87 -12.59 8.69
N ARG A 166 7.29 -13.61 9.33
CA ARG A 166 7.18 -13.70 10.78
C ARG A 166 8.54 -13.75 11.48
N SER A 167 9.48 -14.58 11.02
CA SER A 167 10.81 -14.66 11.64
C SER A 167 11.65 -13.38 11.49
N VAL A 168 11.39 -12.57 10.45
CA VAL A 168 11.93 -11.20 10.33
C VAL A 168 11.30 -10.30 11.39
N VAL A 169 9.98 -10.33 11.54
CA VAL A 169 9.24 -9.51 12.54
C VAL A 169 9.68 -9.83 13.96
N ASP A 170 9.78 -11.12 14.34
CA ASP A 170 10.19 -11.52 15.69
C ASP A 170 11.61 -11.00 16.02
N ARG A 171 12.58 -11.15 15.09
CA ARG A 171 13.93 -10.57 15.23
C ARG A 171 13.92 -9.03 15.34
N MET A 172 13.03 -8.34 14.63
CA MET A 172 12.87 -6.89 14.77
C MET A 172 12.31 -6.51 16.13
N GLN A 173 11.36 -7.28 16.70
CA GLN A 173 10.82 -7.04 18.03
C GLN A 173 11.87 -7.24 19.12
N GLU A 174 12.69 -8.29 19.04
CA GLU A 174 13.84 -8.50 19.94
C GLU A 174 14.78 -7.30 19.90
N LEU A 175 15.19 -6.86 18.71
CA LEU A 175 16.15 -5.77 18.52
C LEU A 175 15.59 -4.38 18.88
N ALA A 176 14.26 -4.19 18.84
CA ALA A 176 13.60 -2.96 19.27
C ALA A 176 13.80 -2.66 20.76
N THR A 177 13.94 -3.68 21.61
CA THR A 177 14.28 -3.50 23.04
C THR A 177 15.63 -2.78 23.23
N SER A 178 16.55 -2.96 22.27
CA SER A 178 17.88 -2.33 22.23
C SER A 178 17.99 -1.15 21.26
N GLN A 179 16.85 -0.67 20.72
CA GLN A 179 16.78 0.43 19.74
C GLN A 179 17.58 0.21 18.44
N LYS A 180 17.79 -1.06 18.06
CA LYS A 180 18.52 -1.45 16.83
C LYS A 180 17.61 -1.68 15.62
N ALA A 181 16.32 -1.90 15.85
CA ALA A 181 15.30 -2.05 14.83
C ALA A 181 13.98 -1.43 15.34
N PHE A 182 13.07 -1.05 14.43
CA PHE A 182 11.81 -0.42 14.81
C PHE A 182 10.62 -1.03 14.08
N LEU A 183 9.54 -1.28 14.81
CA LEU A 183 8.26 -1.74 14.25
C LEU A 183 7.20 -0.66 14.48
N LEU A 184 6.61 -0.16 13.40
CA LEU A 184 5.55 0.83 13.39
C LEU A 184 4.29 0.18 12.82
N ASN A 185 3.54 -0.53 13.68
CA ASN A 185 2.40 -1.35 13.28
C ASN A 185 1.07 -1.03 14.01
N PRO A 186 0.55 0.21 13.92
CA PRO A 186 -0.75 0.55 14.51
C PRO A 186 -1.90 -0.24 13.84
N THR A 187 -2.85 -0.74 14.62
CA THR A 187 -4.01 -1.47 14.09
C THR A 187 -5.03 -0.48 13.53
N VAL A 188 -5.17 -0.39 12.19
CA VAL A 188 -6.17 0.51 11.56
C VAL A 188 -7.54 -0.15 11.34
N GLY A 189 -7.68 -1.43 11.69
CA GLY A 189 -8.88 -2.25 11.43
C GLY A 189 -9.02 -2.68 9.95
N PRO A 190 -9.98 -3.58 9.65
CA PRO A 190 -10.14 -4.16 8.30
C PRO A 190 -10.45 -3.13 7.21
N GLU A 191 -10.10 -3.47 5.97
CA GLU A 191 -10.35 -2.61 4.80
C GLU A 191 -11.82 -2.59 4.40
N ALA A 192 -12.27 -1.48 3.80
CA ALA A 192 -13.66 -1.32 3.37
C ALA A 192 -14.08 -2.38 2.32
N ILE A 193 -13.14 -2.74 1.44
CA ILE A 193 -13.17 -3.96 0.63
C ILE A 193 -12.01 -4.82 1.14
N SER A 194 -12.28 -6.05 1.57
CA SER A 194 -11.28 -6.90 2.25
C SER A 194 -10.00 -7.02 1.43
N GLY A 195 -8.86 -6.81 2.08
CA GLY A 195 -7.55 -6.95 1.45
C GLY A 195 -7.16 -5.83 0.48
N SER A 196 -7.97 -4.77 0.33
CA SER A 196 -7.70 -3.61 -0.54
C SER A 196 -6.71 -2.63 0.11
N SER A 197 -5.47 -3.08 0.37
CA SER A 197 -4.44 -2.33 1.14
C SER A 197 -4.06 -0.95 0.56
N ARG A 198 -4.45 -0.65 -0.69
CA ARG A 198 -4.34 0.70 -1.28
C ARG A 198 -5.23 1.75 -0.60
N MET A 199 -6.22 1.32 0.19
CA MET A 199 -7.22 2.16 0.86
C MET A 199 -6.71 2.62 2.24
N LYS A 200 -7.19 2.07 3.36
CA LYS A 200 -6.83 2.54 4.70
C LYS A 200 -5.36 2.31 5.02
N GLY A 201 -4.84 1.11 4.76
CA GLY A 201 -3.41 0.81 4.95
C GLY A 201 -2.53 1.79 4.16
N GLY A 202 -2.95 2.15 2.95
CA GLY A 202 -2.27 3.14 2.15
C GLY A 202 -2.37 4.56 2.72
N SER A 203 -3.56 5.01 3.08
CA SER A 203 -3.76 6.35 3.67
C SER A 203 -3.03 6.50 5.02
N ALA A 204 -3.08 5.47 5.87
CA ALA A 204 -2.35 5.41 7.13
C ALA A 204 -0.83 5.39 6.92
N THR A 205 -0.32 4.69 5.91
CA THR A 205 1.11 4.74 5.52
C THR A 205 1.54 6.17 5.20
N LYS A 206 0.74 6.88 4.39
CA LYS A 206 0.97 8.29 4.04
C LYS A 206 1.06 9.14 5.32
N ILE A 207 -0.02 9.17 6.10
CA ILE A 207 -0.12 9.96 7.34
C ILE A 207 1.03 9.69 8.31
N LEU A 208 1.35 8.42 8.57
CA LEU A 208 2.33 8.00 9.57
C LEU A 208 3.76 8.44 9.20
N LEU A 209 4.20 8.12 7.98
CA LEU A 209 5.55 8.46 7.54
C LEU A 209 5.73 9.97 7.41
N GLU A 210 4.71 10.68 6.99
CA GLU A 210 4.76 12.12 6.79
C GLU A 210 4.83 12.86 8.12
N THR A 211 4.06 12.41 9.10
CA THR A 211 4.12 12.93 10.47
C THR A 211 5.51 12.70 11.08
N VAL A 212 6.02 11.46 11.04
CA VAL A 212 7.31 11.09 11.65
C VAL A 212 8.48 11.80 10.97
N LEU A 213 8.53 11.79 9.64
CA LEU A 213 9.65 12.40 8.92
C LEU A 213 9.60 13.94 8.98
N SER A 214 8.41 14.56 8.98
CA SER A 214 8.31 16.03 9.15
C SER A 214 8.76 16.47 10.55
N ALA A 215 8.44 15.69 11.58
CA ALA A 215 8.96 15.92 12.93
C ALA A 215 10.50 15.81 12.97
N ALA A 216 11.08 14.77 12.35
CA ALA A 216 12.53 14.60 12.28
C ALA A 216 13.24 15.76 11.53
N HIS A 217 12.65 16.26 10.44
CA HIS A 217 13.17 17.42 9.71
C HIS A 217 13.09 18.72 10.52
N LYS A 218 12.02 18.91 11.30
CA LYS A 218 11.89 20.05 12.20
C LYS A 218 12.99 20.05 13.26
N GLU A 219 13.16 18.95 14.00
CA GLU A 219 14.21 18.84 15.04
C GLU A 219 15.62 19.04 14.47
N GLY A 220 15.92 18.42 13.32
CA GLY A 220 17.22 18.60 12.65
C GLY A 220 17.47 20.05 12.22
N THR A 221 16.43 20.76 11.77
CA THR A 221 16.52 22.18 11.39
C THR A 221 16.72 23.10 12.60
N GLU A 222 16.16 22.76 13.76
CA GLU A 222 16.35 23.52 14.99
C GLU A 222 17.74 23.31 15.60
N MET A 223 18.29 22.08 15.62
CA MET A 223 19.66 21.84 16.09
C MET A 223 20.72 22.60 15.28
N LEU A 224 20.51 22.78 13.97
CA LEU A 224 21.39 23.54 13.09
C LEU A 224 21.42 25.05 13.40
N LYS A 225 20.38 25.61 14.04
CA LYS A 225 20.33 27.03 14.43
C LYS A 225 21.16 27.34 15.67
N PHE A 226 21.43 26.36 16.51
CA PHE A 226 22.18 26.54 17.77
C PHE A 226 23.71 26.38 17.63
N HIS A 227 24.20 25.92 16.48
CA HIS A 227 25.63 25.77 16.22
C HIS A 227 26.11 26.88 15.28
N ALA A 228 26.80 27.88 15.84
CA ALA A 228 27.28 29.07 15.11
C ALA A 228 28.44 28.81 14.14
N THR A 229 28.95 27.58 14.08
CA THR A 229 29.75 27.06 12.98
C THR A 229 28.97 25.91 12.34
N PRO A 230 28.85 25.85 11.00
CA PRO A 230 28.25 24.69 10.37
C PRO A 230 29.15 23.48 10.65
N PRO A 231 28.68 22.43 11.37
CA PRO A 231 29.40 21.17 11.33
C PRO A 231 29.44 20.70 9.88
N GLU A 232 30.53 20.03 9.47
CA GLU A 232 30.54 19.37 8.16
C GLU A 232 29.25 18.56 8.00
N PRO A 233 28.53 18.67 6.86
CA PRO A 233 27.27 17.96 6.69
C PRO A 233 27.54 16.47 6.90
N PRO A 234 26.89 15.82 7.89
CA PRO A 234 27.19 14.43 8.19
C PRO A 234 26.94 13.60 6.94
N LYS A 235 27.98 12.88 6.47
CA LYS A 235 27.93 12.00 5.27
C LYS A 235 27.02 10.77 5.47
N THR A 236 26.05 10.84 6.38
CA THR A 236 25.53 9.71 7.18
C THR A 236 24.16 10.01 7.80
N ALA A 237 23.13 10.15 6.96
CA ALA A 237 21.74 9.80 7.29
C ALA A 237 20.94 9.69 5.99
N PHE A 238 20.78 8.47 5.47
CA PHE A 238 20.01 8.22 4.24
C PHE A 238 18.65 7.63 4.62
N PHE A 239 17.55 8.25 4.21
CA PHE A 239 16.18 7.84 4.58
C PHE A 239 15.51 7.17 3.38
N LYS A 240 15.23 5.87 3.47
CA LYS A 240 14.73 5.10 2.31
C LYS A 240 13.33 4.53 2.57
N VAL A 241 12.35 4.94 1.76
CA VAL A 241 10.92 4.63 1.94
C VAL A 241 10.45 3.73 0.79
N PHE A 242 9.80 2.61 1.10
CA PHE A 242 9.43 1.59 0.10
C PHE A 242 7.92 1.32 0.05
N LEU A 243 7.22 1.94 -0.90
CA LEU A 243 5.79 1.67 -1.10
C LEU A 243 5.59 0.44 -1.99
N ASN A 244 5.11 -0.67 -1.42
CA ASN A 244 4.51 -1.76 -2.21
C ASN A 244 2.97 -1.56 -2.26
N GLU A 245 2.36 -1.79 -3.42
CA GLU A 245 0.92 -1.56 -3.75
C GLU A 245 0.45 -0.09 -4.00
N PHE A 246 1.35 0.86 -4.34
CA PHE A 246 0.98 2.28 -4.62
C PHE A 246 1.18 2.76 -6.06
N LEU A 247 1.21 1.86 -7.05
CA LEU A 247 1.29 2.24 -8.48
C LEU A 247 0.07 3.04 -9.00
N CYS A 248 -0.91 3.34 -8.16
CA CYS A 248 -2.09 4.15 -8.49
C CYS A 248 -1.99 5.62 -8.02
N THR A 249 -0.84 6.09 -7.53
CA THR A 249 -0.67 7.50 -7.10
C THR A 249 0.72 8.11 -7.40
N PHE A 250 1.74 7.30 -7.70
CA PHE A 250 3.07 7.80 -8.09
C PHE A 250 3.49 7.27 -9.47
N CYS A 251 3.07 8.00 -10.51
CA CYS A 251 3.55 7.81 -11.87
C CYS A 251 4.57 8.91 -12.22
N VAL A 252 5.85 8.61 -12.07
CA VAL A 252 6.97 9.34 -12.70
C VAL A 252 8.03 8.30 -13.07
N PHE A 253 8.60 8.38 -14.28
CA PHE A 253 9.57 7.44 -14.88
C PHE A 253 9.07 6.06 -15.33
N PHE A 254 8.20 6.00 -16.35
CA PHE A 254 8.08 4.82 -17.21
C PHE A 254 7.95 5.05 -18.72
N ALA A 255 7.85 6.29 -19.22
CA ALA A 255 7.52 6.67 -20.61
C ALA A 255 8.41 6.11 -21.76
N LEU A 256 9.43 5.29 -21.48
CA LEU A 256 10.28 4.62 -22.47
C LEU A 256 10.02 3.11 -22.59
N LYS A 257 8.98 2.57 -21.95
CA LYS A 257 8.71 1.11 -21.91
C LYS A 257 7.53 0.61 -22.76
N GLY A 258 6.69 1.49 -23.29
CA GLY A 258 5.49 1.16 -24.04
C GLY A 258 4.41 2.23 -23.89
N PRO A 259 3.38 2.27 -24.78
CA PRO A 259 2.29 3.25 -24.69
C PRO A 259 1.52 3.19 -23.36
N GLU A 260 1.46 2.02 -22.72
CA GLU A 260 0.86 1.81 -21.39
C GLU A 260 1.61 2.51 -20.24
N PHE A 261 2.76 3.13 -20.54
CA PHE A 261 3.60 3.86 -19.60
C PHE A 261 3.74 5.36 -19.91
N CYS A 262 3.07 5.85 -20.95
CA CYS A 262 2.94 7.25 -21.29
C CYS A 262 1.91 7.92 -20.35
N ILE A 263 2.32 8.98 -19.65
CA ILE A 263 1.64 9.49 -18.43
C ILE A 263 1.68 11.01 -18.28
N SER A 264 2.40 11.72 -19.15
CA SER A 264 2.46 13.18 -19.13
C SER A 264 1.19 13.81 -19.73
N HIS A 265 1.02 15.11 -19.53
CA HIS A 265 -0.08 15.83 -20.18
C HIS A 265 0.08 15.86 -21.70
N GLU A 266 1.33 15.93 -22.20
CA GLU A 266 1.66 15.86 -23.62
C GLU A 266 1.30 14.49 -24.21
N ASP A 267 1.65 13.39 -23.51
CA ASP A 267 1.21 12.04 -23.85
C ASP A 267 -0.32 11.95 -23.95
N PHE A 268 -1.05 12.49 -22.96
CA PHE A 268 -2.51 12.49 -22.98
C PHE A 268 -3.07 13.23 -24.19
N VAL A 269 -2.56 14.44 -24.49
CA VAL A 269 -3.03 15.27 -25.60
C VAL A 269 -2.75 14.63 -26.98
N HIS A 270 -1.62 13.93 -27.13
CA HIS A 270 -1.21 13.37 -28.42
C HIS A 270 -1.61 11.91 -28.65
N LEU A 271 -1.70 11.09 -27.60
CA LEU A 271 -1.94 9.64 -27.71
C LEU A 271 -3.34 9.22 -27.28
N VAL A 272 -3.92 9.90 -26.27
CA VAL A 272 -5.21 9.49 -25.67
C VAL A 272 -6.36 10.34 -26.21
N LEU A 273 -6.27 11.66 -26.08
CA LEU A 273 -7.31 12.63 -26.44
C LEU A 273 -7.89 12.44 -27.87
N PRO A 274 -7.10 12.11 -28.92
CA PRO A 274 -7.64 11.90 -30.27
C PRO A 274 -8.50 10.63 -30.43
N SER A 275 -8.48 9.72 -29.45
CA SER A 275 -9.20 8.44 -29.47
C SER A 275 -10.42 8.39 -28.53
N LEU A 276 -10.66 9.46 -27.77
CA LEU A 276 -11.77 9.53 -26.83
C LEU A 276 -13.13 9.66 -27.54
N THR A 277 -14.15 9.10 -26.90
CA THR A 277 -15.55 9.06 -27.34
C THR A 277 -16.47 9.74 -26.32
N ASP A 278 -17.72 9.99 -26.67
CA ASP A 278 -18.73 10.51 -25.71
C ASP A 278 -19.09 9.52 -24.58
N GLN A 279 -18.55 8.30 -24.58
CA GLN A 279 -18.68 7.34 -23.47
C GLN A 279 -17.55 7.46 -22.44
N ASP A 280 -16.48 8.19 -22.76
CA ASP A 280 -15.33 8.38 -21.89
C ASP A 280 -15.53 9.54 -20.92
N THR A 281 -14.90 9.48 -19.75
CA THR A 281 -15.01 10.51 -18.70
C THR A 281 -13.63 11.04 -18.37
N ILE A 282 -13.42 12.35 -18.55
CA ILE A 282 -12.19 13.04 -18.18
C ILE A 282 -12.35 13.62 -16.77
N LEU A 283 -11.47 13.25 -15.85
CA LEU A 283 -11.39 13.83 -14.51
C LEU A 283 -10.18 14.76 -14.41
N LEU A 284 -10.43 16.05 -14.19
CA LEU A 284 -9.39 17.07 -14.01
C LEU A 284 -9.25 17.42 -12.52
N ILE A 285 -8.03 17.33 -12.00
CA ILE A 285 -7.73 17.60 -10.58
C ILE A 285 -6.64 18.68 -10.52
N TYR A 286 -6.96 19.82 -9.92
CA TYR A 286 -6.04 20.96 -9.84
C TYR A 286 -6.33 21.86 -8.64
N THR A 287 -5.35 22.71 -8.31
CA THR A 287 -5.45 23.75 -7.28
C THR A 287 -5.67 25.11 -7.92
N HIS A 288 -6.39 26.01 -7.24
CA HIS A 288 -6.57 27.38 -7.73
C HIS A 288 -5.32 28.26 -7.50
N THR A 289 -4.26 28.03 -8.26
CA THR A 289 -3.14 28.97 -8.43
C THR A 289 -3.36 29.79 -9.70
N GLY A 290 -3.83 31.02 -9.54
CA GLY A 290 -4.56 31.79 -10.57
C GLY A 290 -3.96 31.87 -11.97
N GLY A 291 -4.83 31.72 -12.99
CA GLY A 291 -4.56 32.13 -14.37
C GLY A 291 -5.10 31.18 -15.45
N THR A 292 -5.10 29.87 -15.18
CA THR A 292 -5.35 28.85 -16.22
C THR A 292 -6.84 28.72 -16.56
N LYS A 293 -7.23 29.09 -17.79
CA LYS A 293 -8.54 28.73 -18.35
C LYS A 293 -8.50 27.28 -18.83
N VAL A 294 -9.14 26.39 -18.09
CA VAL A 294 -9.34 24.99 -18.49
C VAL A 294 -10.53 24.94 -19.45
N HIS A 295 -10.28 24.60 -20.72
CA HIS A 295 -11.34 24.33 -21.69
C HIS A 295 -11.86 22.90 -21.49
N THR A 296 -13.14 22.75 -21.19
CA THR A 296 -13.78 21.46 -20.91
C THR A 296 -14.46 20.90 -22.17
N HIS A 297 -14.18 19.63 -22.47
CA HIS A 297 -14.94 18.85 -23.46
C HIS A 297 -16.25 18.33 -22.85
N THR A 298 -17.12 17.75 -23.69
CA THR A 298 -18.28 16.97 -23.24
C THR A 298 -17.85 15.90 -22.22
N HIS A 299 -18.67 15.70 -21.18
CA HIS A 299 -18.40 14.76 -20.07
C HIS A 299 -17.11 14.99 -19.24
N THR A 300 -16.61 16.23 -19.18
CA THR A 300 -15.54 16.60 -18.21
C THR A 300 -16.09 16.78 -16.79
N SER A 301 -15.47 16.13 -15.81
CA SER A 301 -15.67 16.41 -14.37
C SER A 301 -14.40 17.04 -13.78
N SER A 302 -14.56 18.00 -12.86
CA SER A 302 -13.43 18.67 -12.19
C SER A 302 -13.51 18.56 -10.67
N VAL A 303 -12.36 18.33 -10.04
CA VAL A 303 -12.17 18.46 -8.58
C VAL A 303 -11.18 19.59 -8.35
N THR A 304 -11.70 20.70 -7.81
CA THR A 304 -10.94 21.91 -7.52
C THR A 304 -10.62 21.99 -6.04
N PHE A 305 -9.33 22.10 -5.71
CA PHE A 305 -8.89 22.47 -4.37
C PHE A 305 -8.75 23.99 -4.27
N ASP A 306 -9.72 24.62 -3.63
CA ASP A 306 -9.60 26.01 -3.20
C ASP A 306 -8.57 26.12 -2.07
N ALA A 307 -7.76 27.18 -2.15
CA ALA A 307 -6.90 27.57 -1.04
C ALA A 307 -7.77 28.06 0.12
N VAL A 308 -8.04 27.17 1.08
CA VAL A 308 -8.61 27.56 2.37
C VAL A 308 -7.73 28.66 2.95
N LYS A 309 -8.32 29.77 3.40
CA LYS A 309 -7.61 30.86 4.10
C LYS A 309 -7.21 30.46 5.52
N THR A 310 -6.53 29.33 5.67
CA THR A 310 -5.71 29.03 6.85
C THR A 310 -4.42 29.85 6.79
N ARG A 311 -3.80 30.07 7.96
CA ARG A 311 -2.59 30.89 8.05
C ARG A 311 -1.46 30.30 7.17
N PRO A 312 -0.64 31.15 6.51
CA PRO A 312 0.37 30.69 5.57
C PRO A 312 1.47 29.86 6.27
N LEU A 313 2.27 29.13 5.47
CA LEU A 313 3.52 28.45 5.88
C LEU A 313 3.40 27.11 6.64
N CYS A 314 2.43 26.25 6.30
CA CYS A 314 2.49 24.84 6.68
C CYS A 314 2.53 23.91 5.46
N LEU A 315 3.55 23.06 5.36
CA LEU A 315 3.67 22.10 4.26
C LEU A 315 2.52 21.06 4.26
N CYS A 316 1.88 20.88 5.43
CA CYS A 316 0.66 20.10 5.62
C CYS A 316 -0.43 20.35 4.56
N VAL A 317 -0.53 21.55 3.96
CA VAL A 317 -1.55 21.86 2.95
C VAL A 317 -1.41 20.99 1.67
N SER A 318 -0.21 20.78 1.13
CA SER A 318 -0.06 19.90 -0.05
C SER A 318 -0.33 18.44 0.30
N GLN A 319 0.12 18.01 1.47
CA GLN A 319 -0.07 16.64 1.97
C GLN A 319 -1.56 16.34 2.20
N GLN A 320 -2.30 17.33 2.72
CA GLN A 320 -3.77 17.30 2.86
C GLN A 320 -4.46 17.23 1.50
N TRP A 321 -4.03 18.00 0.50
CA TRP A 321 -4.59 17.92 -0.86
C TRP A 321 -4.33 16.57 -1.52
N GLU A 322 -3.13 16.02 -1.39
CA GLU A 322 -2.77 14.69 -1.91
C GLU A 322 -3.55 13.57 -1.19
N LEU A 323 -3.65 13.62 0.14
CA LEU A 323 -4.45 12.68 0.91
C LEU A 323 -5.93 12.79 0.54
N SER A 324 -6.47 14.01 0.43
CA SER A 324 -7.86 14.24 0.01
C SER A 324 -8.11 13.72 -1.40
N THR A 325 -7.21 13.99 -2.34
CA THR A 325 -7.24 13.45 -3.71
C THR A 325 -7.23 11.93 -3.70
N LYS A 326 -6.34 11.31 -2.92
CA LYS A 326 -6.25 9.85 -2.76
C LYS A 326 -7.56 9.27 -2.22
N LEU A 327 -8.16 9.89 -1.19
CA LEU A 327 -9.43 9.43 -0.61
C LEU A 327 -10.59 9.54 -1.63
N VAL A 328 -10.68 10.65 -2.36
CA VAL A 328 -11.69 10.84 -3.43
C VAL A 328 -11.50 9.82 -4.56
N LEU A 329 -10.27 9.65 -5.08
CA LEU A 329 -9.98 8.69 -6.15
C LEU A 329 -10.20 7.24 -5.71
N ASN A 330 -9.83 6.89 -4.47
CA ASN A 330 -10.15 5.59 -3.88
C ASN A 330 -11.67 5.39 -3.82
N ALA A 331 -12.43 6.38 -3.36
CA ALA A 331 -13.89 6.26 -3.24
C ALA A 331 -14.58 6.13 -4.61
N VAL A 332 -14.22 6.98 -5.58
CA VAL A 332 -14.76 6.96 -6.95
C VAL A 332 -14.43 5.64 -7.65
N SER A 333 -13.15 5.25 -7.68
CA SER A 333 -12.73 4.04 -8.43
C SER A 333 -13.26 2.75 -7.79
N THR A 334 -13.25 2.65 -6.45
CA THR A 334 -13.82 1.49 -5.75
C THR A 334 -15.34 1.45 -5.92
N GLY A 335 -16.05 2.57 -5.74
CA GLY A 335 -17.49 2.63 -5.94
C GLY A 335 -17.93 2.30 -7.35
N ALA A 336 -17.18 2.73 -8.37
CA ALA A 336 -17.43 2.35 -9.76
C ALA A 336 -17.25 0.84 -10.02
N HIS A 337 -16.40 0.13 -9.27
CA HIS A 337 -16.25 -1.32 -9.39
C HIS A 337 -17.33 -2.08 -8.62
N VAL A 338 -17.75 -1.59 -7.45
CA VAL A 338 -18.91 -2.08 -6.70
C VAL A 338 -20.17 -2.02 -7.59
N LEU A 339 -20.46 -0.84 -8.17
CA LEU A 339 -21.63 -0.63 -9.05
C LEU A 339 -21.57 -1.41 -10.38
N LYS A 340 -20.40 -1.94 -10.75
CA LYS A 340 -20.22 -2.85 -11.89
C LYS A 340 -20.38 -4.33 -11.52
N GLY A 341 -20.78 -4.66 -10.29
CA GLY A 341 -20.97 -6.02 -9.81
C GLY A 341 -19.67 -6.81 -9.58
N LYS A 342 -18.50 -6.13 -9.50
CA LYS A 342 -17.18 -6.79 -9.36
C LYS A 342 -16.80 -7.14 -7.91
N ILE A 343 -17.69 -6.85 -6.97
CA ILE A 343 -17.57 -7.04 -5.53
C ILE A 343 -18.79 -7.81 -5.08
N TYR A 344 -18.59 -8.89 -4.31
CA TYR A 344 -19.64 -9.63 -3.62
C TYR A 344 -19.48 -9.39 -2.11
N GLN A 345 -20.56 -8.99 -1.42
CA GLN A 345 -20.47 -8.43 -0.06
C GLN A 345 -19.43 -7.29 -0.02
N ASN A 346 -18.32 -7.49 0.69
CA ASN A 346 -17.12 -6.62 0.65
C ASN A 346 -15.85 -7.37 0.20
N HIS A 347 -15.99 -8.44 -0.57
CA HIS A 347 -14.89 -9.22 -1.14
C HIS A 347 -14.80 -8.99 -2.65
N MET A 348 -13.58 -8.83 -3.17
CA MET A 348 -13.34 -8.67 -4.59
C MET A 348 -13.39 -10.04 -5.27
N ILE A 349 -14.31 -10.22 -6.21
CA ILE A 349 -14.48 -11.46 -7.00
C ILE A 349 -13.76 -11.36 -8.37
N ASP A 350 -13.67 -10.15 -8.93
CA ASP A 350 -12.87 -9.85 -10.12
C ASP A 350 -11.38 -9.63 -9.77
N VAL A 351 -10.73 -10.65 -9.22
CA VAL A 351 -9.31 -10.64 -8.86
C VAL A 351 -8.51 -11.48 -9.86
N GLN A 352 -7.41 -10.93 -10.38
CA GLN A 352 -6.36 -11.69 -11.04
C GLN A 352 -5.34 -12.18 -10.02
N VAL A 353 -5.00 -13.46 -10.07
CA VAL A 353 -4.12 -14.13 -9.09
C VAL A 353 -2.65 -13.96 -9.48
N THR A 354 -2.16 -12.72 -9.42
CA THR A 354 -0.82 -12.34 -9.93
C THR A 354 0.33 -12.63 -8.95
N ASN A 355 0.06 -13.06 -7.71
CA ASN A 355 1.08 -13.35 -6.70
C ASN A 355 0.54 -14.22 -5.55
N SER A 356 1.43 -14.74 -4.70
CA SER A 356 1.09 -15.65 -3.59
C SER A 356 0.09 -15.10 -2.57
N LYS A 357 0.01 -13.78 -2.35
CA LYS A 357 -1.01 -13.16 -1.47
C LYS A 357 -2.39 -13.22 -2.12
N LEU A 358 -2.49 -12.87 -3.41
CA LEU A 358 -3.75 -12.91 -4.15
C LEU A 358 -4.26 -14.34 -4.40
N TYR A 359 -3.34 -15.30 -4.60
CA TYR A 359 -3.68 -16.72 -4.71
C TYR A 359 -4.41 -17.23 -3.47
N ARG A 360 -3.81 -17.04 -2.28
CA ARG A 360 -4.43 -17.46 -1.02
C ARG A 360 -5.71 -16.71 -0.70
N ARG A 361 -5.80 -15.43 -1.10
CA ARG A 361 -7.06 -14.67 -0.99
C ARG A 361 -8.15 -15.30 -1.84
N ALA A 362 -7.84 -15.74 -3.07
CA ALA A 362 -8.78 -16.45 -3.92
C ALA A 362 -9.22 -17.78 -3.29
N THR A 363 -8.28 -18.64 -2.87
CA THR A 363 -8.59 -19.92 -2.20
C THR A 363 -9.48 -19.74 -0.96
N ARG A 364 -9.15 -18.76 -0.10
CA ARG A 364 -9.94 -18.45 1.10
C ARG A 364 -11.32 -17.86 0.79
N LEU A 365 -11.43 -17.09 -0.30
CA LEU A 365 -12.72 -16.59 -0.77
C LEU A 365 -13.61 -17.73 -1.25
N LEU A 366 -13.08 -18.66 -2.05
CA LEU A 366 -13.79 -19.86 -2.48
C LEU A 366 -14.20 -20.74 -1.29
N GLN A 367 -13.33 -20.93 -0.29
CA GLN A 367 -13.64 -21.63 0.96
C GLN A 367 -14.79 -20.93 1.73
N ARG A 368 -14.75 -19.60 1.85
CA ARG A 368 -15.78 -18.83 2.54
C ARG A 368 -17.13 -18.84 1.81
N LEU A 369 -17.13 -18.89 0.48
CA LEU A 369 -18.34 -18.87 -0.35
C LEU A 369 -19.00 -20.25 -0.48
N SER A 370 -18.20 -21.32 -0.58
CA SER A 370 -18.69 -22.68 -0.80
C SER A 370 -18.79 -23.54 0.48
N GLY A 371 -18.00 -23.21 1.51
CA GLY A 371 -17.88 -24.02 2.73
C GLY A 371 -16.96 -25.25 2.61
N HIS A 372 -16.36 -25.50 1.43
CA HIS A 372 -15.47 -26.65 1.21
C HIS A 372 -14.09 -26.49 1.86
N PRO A 373 -13.34 -27.58 2.11
CA PRO A 373 -11.97 -27.53 2.59
C PRO A 373 -11.02 -26.75 1.66
N GLU A 374 -9.95 -26.16 2.23
CA GLU A 374 -8.97 -25.35 1.49
C GLU A 374 -8.38 -26.08 0.27
N ALA A 375 -8.07 -27.38 0.40
CA ALA A 375 -7.55 -28.19 -0.71
C ALA A 375 -8.51 -28.31 -1.90
N GLN A 376 -9.82 -28.48 -1.67
CA GLN A 376 -10.81 -28.53 -2.76
C GLN A 376 -11.01 -27.15 -3.41
N CYS A 377 -10.90 -26.09 -2.61
CA CYS A 377 -10.95 -24.71 -3.10
C CYS A 377 -9.71 -24.34 -3.93
N GLU A 378 -8.55 -24.90 -3.57
CA GLU A 378 -7.31 -24.79 -4.32
C GLU A 378 -7.38 -25.57 -5.63
N ASP A 379 -7.87 -26.81 -5.61
CA ASP A 379 -8.11 -27.61 -6.82
C ASP A 379 -9.05 -26.88 -7.80
N ALA A 380 -10.15 -26.31 -7.30
CA ALA A 380 -11.08 -25.51 -8.11
C ALA A 380 -10.43 -24.25 -8.71
N LEU A 381 -9.61 -23.54 -7.91
CA LEU A 381 -8.85 -22.38 -8.39
C LEU A 381 -7.87 -22.79 -9.50
N LEU A 382 -7.17 -23.90 -9.34
CA LEU A 382 -6.25 -24.43 -10.35
C LEU A 382 -7.00 -24.90 -11.61
N LYS A 383 -8.13 -25.60 -11.48
CA LYS A 383 -8.97 -26.00 -12.62
C LYS A 383 -9.39 -24.78 -13.46
N ALA A 384 -9.80 -23.69 -12.82
CA ALA A 384 -10.11 -22.43 -13.49
C ALA A 384 -8.87 -21.73 -14.12
N VAL A 385 -7.75 -21.64 -13.41
CA VAL A 385 -6.50 -21.02 -13.92
C VAL A 385 -5.95 -21.74 -15.16
N TYR A 386 -5.94 -23.08 -15.13
CA TYR A 386 -5.43 -23.90 -16.23
C TYR A 386 -6.48 -24.16 -17.32
N ARG A 387 -7.77 -23.97 -17.01
CA ARG A 387 -8.95 -24.27 -17.86
C ARG A 387 -9.02 -25.75 -18.22
N VAL A 388 -9.06 -26.58 -17.17
CA VAL A 388 -9.12 -28.04 -17.27
C VAL A 388 -10.17 -28.59 -16.31
N ASP A 389 -10.90 -29.62 -16.75
CA ASP A 389 -11.88 -30.29 -15.89
C ASP A 389 -11.20 -31.14 -14.80
N GLU A 390 -9.99 -31.65 -15.08
CA GLU A 390 -9.18 -32.42 -14.14
C GLU A 390 -7.72 -31.96 -14.09
N LEU A 391 -7.13 -31.97 -12.89
CA LEU A 391 -5.74 -31.59 -12.67
C LEU A 391 -4.81 -32.76 -12.94
N THR A 392 -3.75 -32.51 -13.71
CA THR A 392 -2.65 -33.48 -13.82
C THR A 392 -1.75 -33.42 -12.59
N PRO A 393 -1.09 -34.53 -12.18
CA PRO A 393 -0.15 -34.51 -11.06
C PRO A 393 0.97 -33.47 -11.24
N ALA A 394 1.40 -33.21 -12.48
CA ALA A 394 2.41 -32.20 -12.79
C ALA A 394 1.92 -30.75 -12.55
N ILE A 395 0.62 -30.48 -12.76
CA ILE A 395 0.02 -29.20 -12.36
C ILE A 395 -0.07 -29.16 -10.84
N ALA A 396 -0.70 -30.15 -10.21
CA ALA A 396 -0.93 -30.15 -8.76
C ALA A 396 0.36 -30.08 -7.91
N SER A 397 1.49 -30.56 -8.42
CA SER A 397 2.81 -30.50 -7.75
C SER A 397 3.70 -29.35 -8.20
N SER A 398 3.19 -28.38 -8.97
CA SER A 398 3.99 -27.23 -9.44
C SER A 398 4.21 -26.18 -8.35
N ASP A 399 5.29 -25.42 -8.45
CA ASP A 399 5.53 -24.28 -7.56
C ASP A 399 4.44 -23.21 -7.73
N LEU A 400 4.07 -22.57 -6.61
CA LEU A 400 3.10 -21.47 -6.56
C LEU A 400 3.42 -20.31 -7.51
N SER A 401 4.70 -20.09 -7.83
CA SER A 401 5.15 -19.10 -8.83
C SER A 401 4.66 -19.43 -10.24
N VAL A 402 4.63 -20.72 -10.62
CA VAL A 402 4.12 -21.21 -11.91
C VAL A 402 2.62 -20.98 -12.00
N HIS A 403 1.89 -21.23 -10.91
CA HIS A 403 0.45 -20.97 -10.82
C HIS A 403 0.14 -19.48 -10.97
N THR A 404 0.83 -18.61 -10.21
CA THR A 404 0.60 -17.15 -10.29
C THR A 404 1.04 -16.56 -11.62
N HIS A 405 2.09 -17.09 -12.25
CA HIS A 405 2.49 -16.69 -13.60
C HIS A 405 1.43 -17.08 -14.63
N THR A 406 0.94 -18.33 -14.58
CA THR A 406 -0.13 -18.82 -15.46
C THR A 406 -1.40 -17.97 -15.29
N ALA A 407 -1.84 -17.77 -14.05
CA ALA A 407 -3.02 -16.98 -13.71
C ALA A 407 -2.91 -15.51 -14.11
N SER A 408 -1.71 -14.90 -14.08
CA SER A 408 -1.50 -13.51 -14.52
C SER A 408 -1.82 -13.28 -16.01
N THR A 409 -1.86 -14.36 -16.81
CA THR A 409 -2.21 -14.34 -18.24
C THR A 409 -3.60 -14.92 -18.53
N ARG A 410 -4.34 -15.37 -17.50
CA ARG A 410 -5.56 -16.19 -17.66
C ARG A 410 -6.67 -15.77 -16.68
N SER A 411 -7.53 -16.74 -16.35
CA SER A 411 -8.81 -16.68 -15.66
C SER A 411 -8.78 -15.94 -14.31
N LYS A 412 -9.97 -15.52 -13.86
CA LYS A 412 -10.19 -14.79 -12.61
C LYS A 412 -10.83 -15.69 -11.56
N VAL A 413 -10.96 -15.19 -10.32
CA VAL A 413 -11.59 -15.95 -9.22
C VAL A 413 -13.09 -16.22 -9.46
N GLU A 414 -13.79 -15.33 -10.18
CA GLU A 414 -15.19 -15.56 -10.58
C GLU A 414 -15.39 -16.87 -11.37
N ASP A 415 -14.43 -17.23 -12.22
CA ASP A 415 -14.46 -18.48 -13.00
C ASP A 415 -14.38 -19.71 -12.08
N ALA A 416 -13.61 -19.64 -10.98
CA ALA A 416 -13.37 -20.75 -10.06
C ALA A 416 -14.57 -21.09 -9.17
N CYS A 417 -15.50 -20.15 -8.91
CA CYS A 417 -16.72 -20.47 -8.17
C CYS A 417 -17.58 -21.48 -8.95
N SER A 418 -17.58 -21.43 -10.29
CA SER A 418 -18.34 -22.37 -11.12
C SER A 418 -17.85 -23.83 -11.01
N CYS A 419 -16.64 -24.04 -10.48
CA CYS A 419 -16.06 -25.35 -10.23
C CYS A 419 -16.40 -25.94 -8.85
N LEU A 420 -17.24 -25.28 -8.04
CA LEU A 420 -17.58 -25.70 -6.67
C LEU A 420 -19.08 -25.66 -6.40
N ASP A 421 -19.66 -26.82 -6.08
CA ASP A 421 -21.04 -26.93 -5.60
C ASP A 421 -21.26 -26.03 -4.38
N GLY A 422 -22.30 -25.18 -4.44
CA GLY A 422 -22.65 -24.24 -3.37
C GLY A 422 -21.95 -22.89 -3.41
N CYS A 423 -20.95 -22.68 -4.29
CA CYS A 423 -20.28 -21.39 -4.48
C CYS A 423 -21.18 -20.45 -5.29
N ASN A 424 -21.99 -19.61 -4.62
CA ASN A 424 -22.80 -18.60 -5.30
C ASN A 424 -22.34 -17.16 -5.00
N ILE A 425 -22.22 -16.37 -6.07
CA ILE A 425 -21.82 -14.95 -6.08
C ILE A 425 -22.85 -14.05 -6.79
N TYR A 426 -24.01 -14.60 -7.21
CA TYR A 426 -25.08 -13.90 -7.93
C TYR A 426 -26.47 -14.11 -7.30
#